data_AF-A0A645E0B7-F1
#
_entry.id   AF-A0A645E0B7-F1
#
_cell.length_a   1.000
_cell.length_b   1.000
_cell.length_c   1.000
_cell.angle_alpha   90.00
_cell.angle_beta   90.00
_cell.angle_gamma   90.00
#
_symmetry.space_group_name_H-M   'P 1'
#
loop_
_entity.id
_entity.type
_entity.pdbx_description
1 polymer ?
#
loop_
_entity_poly.entity_id
_entity_poly.type
_entity_poly.pdbx_seq_one_letter_code
_entity_poly.pdbx_strand_id
1 'polypeptide(L)' 'MDALSTALFVLGPDEGAKLANQTGCHALFILTNREIFATDGFTKMLKRKV' A
#
# COMPACT_ATOMS: atom_id res chain seq x y z
N MET A 1 -10.47 1.69 2.26
CA MET A 1 -11.72 2.18 1.61
C MET A 1 -11.71 1.68 0.18
N ASP A 2 -12.85 1.23 -0.35
CA ASP A 2 -12.92 0.51 -1.64
C ASP A 2 -12.46 1.38 -2.83
N ALA A 3 -13.00 2.60 -2.96
CA ALA A 3 -12.62 3.52 -4.02
C ALA A 3 -11.13 3.88 -4.04
N LEU A 4 -10.49 3.95 -2.86
CA LEU A 4 -9.04 4.20 -2.78
C LEU A 4 -8.25 3.05 -3.40
N SER A 5 -8.67 1.79 -3.24
CA SER A 5 -7.94 0.66 -3.81
C SER A 5 -7.84 0.74 -5.35
N THR A 6 -8.88 1.25 -6.01
CA THR A 6 -8.86 1.48 -7.48
C THR A 6 -7.92 2.62 -7.85
N ALA A 7 -7.95 3.74 -7.12
CA ALA A 7 -7.03 4.85 -7.35
C ALA A 7 -5.55 4.41 -7.16
N LEU A 8 -5.28 3.64 -6.11
CA LEU A 8 -3.96 3.08 -5.82
C LEU A 8 -3.49 2.11 -6.91
N PHE A 9 -4.40 1.31 -7.49
CA PHE A 9 -4.08 0.43 -8.61
C PHE A 9 -3.66 1.21 -9.87
N VAL A 10 -4.35 2.31 -10.18
CA VAL A 10 -4.02 3.15 -11.35
C VAL A 10 -2.70 3.90 -11.16
N LEU A 11 -2.42 4.38 -9.94
CA LEU A 11 -1.20 5.15 -9.62
C LEU A 11 0.05 4.27 -9.48
N GLY A 12 -0.11 3.00 -9.15
CA GLY A 12 1.00 2.10 -8.84
C GLY A 12 1.59 2.32 -7.43
N PRO A 13 2.64 1.56 -7.06
CA PRO A 13 3.15 1.50 -5.69
C PRO A 13 3.72 2.83 -5.18
N ASP A 14 4.52 3.55 -5.99
CA ASP A 14 5.21 4.76 -5.54
C ASP A 14 4.24 5.92 -5.28
N GLU A 15 3.44 6.30 -6.28
CA GLU A 15 2.46 7.39 -6.15
C GLU A 15 1.25 6.98 -5.31
N GLY A 16 0.84 5.71 -5.39
CA GLY A 16 -0.20 5.16 -4.54
C GLY A 16 0.16 5.22 -3.06
N ALA A 17 1.39 4.90 -2.68
CA ALA A 17 1.83 5.00 -1.28
C ALA A 17 1.75 6.43 -0.73
N LYS A 18 2.10 7.44 -1.54
CA LYS A 18 1.96 8.86 -1.17
C LYS A 18 0.49 9.21 -0.92
N LEU A 19 -0.41 8.82 -1.81
CA LEU A 19 -1.85 9.06 -1.65
C LEU A 19 -2.42 8.31 -0.42
N ALA A 20 -2.01 7.06 -0.19
CA ALA A 20 -2.40 6.30 0.98
C ALA A 20 -1.99 7.02 2.28
N ASN A 21 -0.76 7.51 2.35
CA ASN A 21 -0.28 8.28 3.51
C ASN A 21 -1.04 9.61 3.70
N GLN A 22 -1.31 10.35 2.62
CA GLN A 22 -2.07 11.62 2.67
C GLN A 22 -3.51 11.43 3.17
N THR A 23 -4.11 10.27 2.88
CA THR A 23 -5.47 9.92 3.30
C THR A 23 -5.51 9.22 4.68
N GLY A 24 -4.37 9.09 5.36
CA GLY A 24 -4.25 8.40 6.65
C GLY A 24 -4.50 6.90 6.56
N CYS A 25 -4.50 6.33 5.35
CA CYS A 25 -4.71 4.91 5.11
C CYS A 25 -3.38 4.14 5.06
N HIS A 26 -3.48 2.82 5.17
CA HIS A 26 -2.37 1.91 4.97
C HIS A 26 -2.63 1.04 3.74
N ALA A 27 -1.58 0.79 2.96
CA ALA A 27 -1.66 0.04 1.72
C ALA A 27 -0.57 -1.04 1.63
N LEU A 28 -0.93 -2.13 0.95
CA LEU A 28 -0.09 -3.26 0.59
C LEU A 28 -0.22 -3.47 -0.91
N PHE A 29 0.91 -3.52 -1.61
CA PHE A 29 1.01 -3.75 -3.04
C PHE A 29 1.72 -5.08 -3.26
N ILE A 30 1.09 -5.96 -4.04
CA ILE A 30 1.70 -7.22 -4.50
C ILE A 30 2.07 -7.00 -5.96
N LEU A 31 3.38 -6.99 -6.22
CA LEU A 31 3.92 -6.70 -7.54
C LEU A 31 3.96 -7.99 -8.40
N THR A 32 4.09 -7.82 -9.71
CA THR A 32 4.09 -8.95 -10.67
C THR A 32 5.28 -9.89 -10.50
N ASN A 33 6.40 -9.36 -9.99
CA ASN A 33 7.58 -10.13 -9.59
C ASN A 33 7.44 -10.82 -8.22
N ARG A 34 6.24 -10.77 -7.62
CA ARG A 34 5.91 -11.29 -6.28
C ARG A 34 6.56 -10.54 -5.13
N GLU A 35 7.22 -9.42 -5.39
CA GLU A 35 7.67 -8.54 -4.32
C GLU A 35 6.48 -7.85 -3.67
N ILE A 36 6.68 -7.53 -2.39
CA ILE A 36 5.70 -6.84 -1.57
C ILE A 36 6.23 -5.45 -1.28
N PHE A 37 5.43 -4.44 -1.60
CA PHE A 37 5.65 -3.08 -1.15
C PHE A 37 4.54 -2.70 -0.18
N ALA A 38 4.89 -2.13 0.97
CA ALA A 38 3.92 -1.76 1.99
C ALA A 38 4.26 -0.40 2.59
N THR A 39 3.23 0.42 2.85
CA THR A 39 3.40 1.63 3.64
C THR A 39 3.86 1.29 5.06
N ASP A 40 4.69 2.14 5.68
CA ASP A 40 5.24 1.90 7.03
C ASP A 40 4.19 1.56 8.08
N GLY A 41 3.02 2.22 8.01
CA GLY A 41 1.91 1.95 8.91
C GLY A 41 1.40 0.53 8.78
N PHE A 42 1.34 -0.01 7.56
CA PHE A 42 0.97 -1.41 7.32
C PHE A 42 1.98 -2.38 7.94
N THR A 43 3.28 -2.14 7.74
CA THR A 43 4.35 -3.00 8.26
C THR A 43 4.33 -3.09 9.79
N LYS A 44 3.99 -1.99 10.48
CA LYS A 44 3.85 -1.95 11.95
C LYS A 44 2.67 -2.76 12.48
N MET A 45 1.65 -3.03 11.65
CA MET A 45 0.48 -3.85 12.03
C MET A 45 0.75 -5.36 11.94
N LEU A 46 1.81 -5.76 11.23
CA LEU A 46 2.13 -7.17 11.04
C LEU A 46 2.72 -7.74 12.33
N LYS A 47 2.03 -8.74 12.90
CA LYS A 47 2.47 -9.47 14.10
C LYS A 47 3.72 -10.33 13.87
N ARG A 48 4.13 -10.51 12.60
CA ARG A 48 5.31 -11.27 12.18
C ARG A 48 5.99 -10.52 11.04
N LYS A 49 7.29 -10.29 11.15
CA LYS A 49 8.08 -9.65 10.08
C LYS A 49 8.07 -10.58 8.86
N VAL A 50 7.75 -10.01 7.70
CA VAL A 50 7.80 -10.64 6.38
C VAL A 50 9.17 -10.37 5.77
#